data_AF-A0A5E5BN58-F1
#
_entry.id   AF-A0A5E5BN58-F1
#
_cell.length_a   1.000
_cell.length_b   1.000
_cell.length_c   1.000
_cell.angle_alpha   90.00
_cell.angle_beta   90.00
_cell.angle_gamma   90.00
#
_symmetry.space_group_name_H-M   'P 1'
#
loop_
_entity.id
_entity.type
_entity.pdbx_description
1 polymer ?
#
loop_
_entity_poly.entity_id
_entity_poly.type
_entity_poly.pdbx_seq_one_letter_code
_entity_poly.pdbx_strand_id
1 'polypeptide(L)'
;MKRATWLATACVTLMAWADISQGQQCDCQKVIGSCQGAVEFIRSYGSKPSFGAELIVHSSERRCSKVEYYVNSTPYQTVLVNRNAEPESIFGTNRIQENDVSYIRCSVCASSEKAPQTPQPSQSPQSPATRFQGTWAGTGTNSFFLSKKRVLHIDVTGPNSANVQLEIGGEVIPGTGEIHGDVISIRLSRGITASATLTGQNELRYEASGTGTVTATMTRQ
;
A
#
# COMPACT_ATOMS: atom_id res chain seq x y z
N MET A 1 76.16 20.15 14.41
CA MET A 1 74.82 20.31 13.80
C MET A 1 74.47 19.05 13.01
N LYS A 2 73.38 18.36 13.37
CA LYS A 2 72.34 17.76 12.50
C LYS A 2 71.58 16.66 13.27
N ARG A 3 70.26 16.77 13.25
CA ARG A 3 69.30 16.24 14.22
C ARG A 3 68.79 14.85 13.82
N ALA A 4 68.66 13.95 14.79
CA ALA A 4 67.93 12.70 14.68
C ALA A 4 66.43 13.00 14.62
N THR A 5 65.75 12.51 13.58
CA THR A 5 64.32 12.75 13.37
C THR A 5 63.58 11.43 13.55
N TRP A 6 62.85 11.35 14.64
CA TRP A 6 61.90 10.28 14.96
C TRP A 6 60.64 10.49 14.11
N LEU A 7 60.20 9.48 13.36
CA LEU A 7 58.89 9.48 12.71
C LEU A 7 57.94 8.67 13.57
N ALA A 8 57.12 9.38 14.34
CA ALA A 8 56.00 8.84 15.08
C ALA A 8 54.89 8.45 14.10
N THR A 9 54.59 7.16 14.03
CA THR A 9 53.48 6.58 13.29
C THR A 9 52.16 7.00 13.96
N ALA A 10 51.51 8.04 13.44
CA ALA A 10 50.16 8.41 13.83
C ALA A 10 49.17 7.48 13.10
N CYS A 11 48.63 6.53 13.85
CA CYS A 11 47.63 5.57 13.41
C CYS A 11 46.30 6.32 13.15
N VAL A 12 46.00 6.60 11.88
CA VAL A 12 44.70 7.16 11.47
C VAL A 12 43.67 6.04 11.56
N THR A 13 42.95 5.97 12.67
CA THR A 13 41.79 5.10 12.83
C THR A 13 40.64 5.63 11.98
N LEU A 14 40.55 5.10 10.76
CA LEU A 14 39.35 5.18 9.93
C LEU A 14 38.23 4.43 10.67
N MET A 15 37.35 5.18 11.35
CA MET A 15 36.05 4.65 11.75
C MET A 15 35.25 4.41 10.47
N ALA A 16 35.27 3.17 9.99
CA ALA A 16 34.34 2.71 8.98
C ALA A 16 32.97 2.58 9.67
N TRP A 17 32.06 3.50 9.36
CA TRP A 17 30.66 3.36 9.69
C TRP A 17 30.15 2.23 8.79
N ALA A 18 29.95 1.05 9.38
CA ALA A 18 29.23 -0.01 8.72
C ALA A 18 27.77 0.42 8.69
N ASP A 19 27.29 0.85 7.51
CA ASP A 19 25.86 0.95 7.24
C ASP A 19 25.29 -0.48 7.29
N ILE A 20 24.88 -0.91 8.47
CA ILE A 20 24.11 -2.13 8.67
C ILE A 20 22.69 -1.84 8.16
N SER A 21 22.53 -1.88 6.83
CA SER A 21 21.21 -2.07 6.23
C SER A 21 20.87 -3.56 6.28
N GLN A 22 20.43 -4.05 7.44
CA GLN A 22 19.70 -5.31 7.50
C GLN A 22 18.27 -5.07 6.98
N GLY A 23 18.10 -5.17 5.68
CA GLY A 23 16.80 -5.26 5.04
C GLY A 23 16.89 -6.31 3.94
N GLN A 24 15.86 -7.14 3.77
CA GLN A 24 15.73 -7.96 2.58
C GLN A 24 15.82 -7.04 1.35
N GLN A 25 17.00 -6.99 0.71
CA GLN A 25 17.32 -5.95 -0.25
C GLN A 25 16.88 -6.41 -1.63
N CYS A 26 15.90 -5.70 -2.18
CA CYS A 26 15.52 -5.86 -3.57
C CYS A 26 16.67 -5.32 -4.44
N ASP A 27 17.22 -6.19 -5.28
CA ASP A 27 18.20 -5.82 -6.29
C ASP A 27 17.48 -5.35 -7.56
N CYS A 28 17.20 -4.04 -7.60
CA CYS A 28 16.58 -3.38 -8.75
C CYS A 28 17.56 -2.96 -9.85
N GLN A 29 18.84 -3.35 -9.74
CA GLN A 29 19.74 -3.40 -10.90
C GLN A 29 19.47 -4.64 -11.75
N LYS A 30 18.99 -5.72 -11.13
CA LYS A 30 18.58 -6.95 -11.82
C LYS A 30 17.05 -7.04 -11.95
N VAL A 31 16.54 -6.59 -13.09
CA VAL A 31 15.12 -6.76 -13.46
C VAL A 31 14.86 -8.21 -13.88
N ILE A 32 13.91 -8.86 -13.23
CA ILE A 32 13.51 -10.26 -13.49
C ILE A 32 12.12 -10.38 -14.11
N GLY A 33 11.40 -9.26 -14.26
CA GLY A 33 10.06 -9.23 -14.85
C GLY A 33 9.48 -7.82 -14.94
N SER A 34 8.21 -7.74 -15.34
CA SER A 34 7.44 -6.50 -15.41
C SER A 34 6.16 -6.62 -14.61
N CYS A 35 5.68 -5.50 -14.09
CA CYS A 35 4.45 -5.39 -13.31
C CYS A 35 3.57 -4.28 -13.89
N GLN A 36 2.30 -4.23 -13.48
CA GLN A 36 1.47 -3.05 -13.68
C GLN A 36 1.72 -2.10 -12.50
N GLY A 37 1.77 -0.79 -12.76
CA GLY A 37 1.88 0.21 -11.71
C GLY A 37 1.01 1.41 -12.02
N ALA A 38 0.83 2.26 -11.01
CA ALA A 38 0.10 3.52 -11.13
C ALA A 38 0.69 4.53 -10.14
N VAL A 39 0.50 5.82 -10.43
CA VAL A 39 0.84 6.89 -9.50
C VAL A 39 -0.42 7.73 -9.31
N GLU A 40 -0.92 7.74 -8.09
CA GLU A 40 -2.13 8.44 -7.71
C GLU A 40 -1.75 9.78 -7.07
N PHE A 41 -2.32 10.88 -7.57
CA PHE A 41 -2.14 12.19 -6.98
C PHE A 41 -3.18 12.42 -5.89
N ILE A 42 -2.75 12.71 -4.66
CA ILE A 42 -3.66 12.90 -3.53
C ILE A 42 -3.97 14.37 -3.33
N ARG A 43 -2.93 15.19 -3.16
CA ARG A 43 -3.08 16.64 -2.93
C ARG A 43 -1.78 17.39 -3.15
N SER A 44 -1.89 18.67 -3.49
CA SER A 44 -0.80 19.65 -3.42
C SER A 44 -0.95 20.56 -2.21
N TYR A 45 0.16 21.02 -1.65
CA TYR A 45 0.20 22.01 -0.57
C TYR A 45 1.41 22.95 -0.72
N GLY A 46 1.51 23.92 0.18
CA GLY A 46 2.58 24.91 0.18
C GLY A 46 2.28 26.17 -0.65
N SER A 47 3.23 27.09 -0.62
CA SER A 47 3.17 28.39 -1.27
C SER A 47 4.57 28.83 -1.65
N LYS A 48 4.70 29.80 -2.57
CA LYS A 48 6.03 30.32 -2.94
C LYS A 48 6.89 30.61 -1.69
N PRO A 49 8.16 30.17 -1.67
CA PRO A 49 8.92 29.57 -2.78
C PRO A 49 8.87 28.02 -2.85
N SER A 50 8.11 27.32 -2.00
CA SER A 50 8.13 25.86 -1.89
C SER A 50 6.74 25.25 -1.96
N PHE A 51 6.57 24.31 -2.88
CA PHE A 51 5.34 23.53 -3.06
C PHE A 51 5.63 22.07 -2.75
N GLY A 52 4.63 21.38 -2.22
CA GLY A 52 4.65 19.95 -1.97
C GLY A 52 3.47 19.26 -2.62
N ALA A 53 3.61 17.96 -2.87
CA ALA A 53 2.53 17.07 -3.24
C ALA A 53 2.65 15.73 -2.54
N GLU A 54 1.50 15.15 -2.19
CA GLU A 54 1.38 13.77 -1.71
C GLU A 54 0.89 12.89 -2.86
N LEU A 55 1.60 11.79 -3.09
CA LEU A 55 1.27 10.78 -4.09
C LEU A 55 1.16 9.41 -3.42
N ILE A 56 0.47 8.47 -4.06
CA ILE A 56 0.58 7.04 -3.73
C ILE A 56 1.07 6.29 -4.96
N VAL A 57 2.20 5.60 -4.81
CA VAL A 57 2.80 4.81 -5.88
C VAL A 57 2.40 3.36 -5.72
N HIS A 58 1.73 2.80 -6.73
CA HIS A 58 1.15 1.46 -6.72
C HIS A 58 1.88 0.52 -7.68
N SER A 59 1.89 -0.77 -7.33
CA SER A 59 2.41 -1.89 -8.11
C SER A 59 1.50 -3.11 -7.98
N SER A 60 1.41 -3.91 -9.03
CA SER A 60 0.76 -5.22 -9.00
C SER A 60 1.63 -6.31 -8.38
N GLU A 61 2.94 -6.07 -8.25
CA GLU A 61 3.89 -7.00 -7.66
C GLU A 61 3.93 -6.80 -6.14
N ARG A 62 3.91 -7.92 -5.39
CA ARG A 62 3.75 -7.90 -3.92
C ARG A 62 5.02 -7.48 -3.18
N ARG A 63 6.18 -7.70 -3.80
CA ARG A 63 7.49 -7.41 -3.21
C ARG A 63 8.54 -7.16 -4.29
N CYS A 64 9.56 -6.40 -3.97
CA CYS A 64 10.66 -6.07 -4.87
C CYS A 64 10.19 -5.61 -6.24
N SER A 65 9.43 -4.52 -6.27
CA SER A 65 9.13 -3.82 -7.53
C SER A 65 9.63 -2.39 -7.52
N LYS A 66 9.96 -1.90 -8.71
CA LYS A 66 10.39 -0.53 -8.96
C LYS A 66 9.38 0.13 -9.88
N VAL A 67 8.78 1.22 -9.43
CA VAL A 67 7.88 2.05 -10.23
C VAL A 67 8.60 3.34 -10.58
N GLU A 68 8.66 3.65 -11.86
CA GLU A 68 9.27 4.86 -12.42
C GLU A 68 8.19 5.79 -12.95
N TYR A 69 8.31 7.08 -12.66
CA TYR A 69 7.33 8.11 -13.00
C TYR A 69 7.97 9.49 -13.12
N TYR A 70 7.26 10.44 -13.72
CA TYR A 70 7.65 11.85 -13.75
C TYR A 70 6.74 12.68 -12.86
N VAL A 71 7.31 13.73 -12.26
CA VAL A 71 6.59 14.84 -11.65
C VAL A 71 7.19 16.14 -12.19
N ASN A 72 6.40 16.97 -12.85
CA ASN A 72 6.89 18.19 -13.51
C ASN A 72 8.09 17.90 -14.44
N SER A 73 7.99 16.84 -15.26
CA SER A 73 9.09 16.36 -16.14
C SER A 73 10.38 15.92 -15.42
N THR A 74 10.39 15.87 -14.09
CA THR A 74 11.53 15.38 -13.30
C THR A 74 11.33 13.89 -12.99
N PRO A 75 12.31 13.01 -13.29
CA PRO A 75 12.16 11.57 -13.07
C PRO A 75 12.25 11.21 -11.59
N TYR A 76 11.34 10.35 -11.14
CA TYR A 76 11.32 9.74 -9.83
C TYR A 76 11.21 8.22 -9.96
N GLN A 77 11.66 7.54 -8.92
CA GLN A 77 11.47 6.10 -8.78
C GLN A 77 11.14 5.77 -7.33
N THR A 78 10.26 4.80 -7.14
CA THR A 78 9.94 4.24 -5.83
C THR A 78 10.18 2.74 -5.88
N VAL A 79 10.95 2.23 -4.92
CA VAL A 79 11.22 0.79 -4.76
C VAL A 79 10.35 0.26 -3.63
N LEU A 80 9.44 -0.64 -3.98
CA LEU A 80 8.51 -1.27 -3.07
C LEU A 80 9.09 -2.62 -2.63
N VAL A 81 9.65 -2.66 -1.43
CA VAL A 81 10.43 -3.81 -0.93
C VAL A 81 9.51 -4.95 -0.48
N ASN A 82 8.61 -4.70 0.47
CA ASN A 82 7.70 -5.71 1.05
C ASN A 82 6.23 -5.27 1.02
N ARG A 83 5.88 -4.48 0.01
CA ARG A 83 4.57 -3.88 -0.19
C ARG A 83 4.37 -3.63 -1.67
N ASN A 84 3.14 -3.30 -2.03
CA ASN A 84 2.75 -3.01 -3.40
C ASN A 84 2.17 -1.59 -3.55
N ALA A 85 2.17 -0.80 -2.47
CA ALA A 85 1.88 0.62 -2.50
C ALA A 85 2.74 1.36 -1.45
N GLU A 86 3.15 2.59 -1.74
CA GLU A 86 3.86 3.46 -0.78
C GLU A 86 3.42 4.92 -0.99
N PRO A 87 3.08 5.66 0.07
CA PRO A 87 2.87 7.10 -0.03
C PRO A 87 4.20 7.83 -0.21
N GLU A 88 4.24 8.78 -1.14
CA GLU A 88 5.41 9.60 -1.46
C GLU A 88 5.10 11.08 -1.23
N SER A 89 6.09 11.82 -0.73
CA SER A 89 6.00 13.27 -0.58
C SER A 89 7.08 13.94 -1.43
N ILE A 90 6.65 14.75 -2.38
CA ILE A 90 7.54 15.38 -3.36
C ILE A 90 7.47 16.89 -3.20
N PHE A 91 8.62 17.55 -3.32
CA PHE A 91 8.76 18.98 -3.15
C PHE A 91 9.37 19.62 -4.39
N GLY A 92 8.94 20.85 -4.70
CA GLY A 92 9.41 21.60 -5.86
C GLY A 92 9.22 23.11 -5.70
N THR A 93 9.84 23.86 -6.60
CA THR A 93 9.74 25.34 -6.65
C THR A 93 8.51 25.83 -7.42
N ASN A 94 7.88 24.93 -8.20
CA ASN A 94 6.65 25.17 -8.93
C ASN A 94 5.51 24.38 -8.29
N ARG A 95 4.28 24.89 -8.42
CA ARG A 95 3.08 24.16 -7.99
C ARG A 95 3.02 22.82 -8.74
N ILE A 96 2.78 21.75 -7.99
CA ILE A 96 2.60 20.40 -8.55
C ILE A 96 1.10 20.14 -8.65
N GLN A 97 0.63 19.73 -9.82
CA GLN A 97 -0.75 19.37 -10.11
C GLN A 97 -0.82 17.91 -10.60
N GLU A 98 -2.03 17.35 -10.63
CA GLU A 98 -2.26 15.96 -11.05
C GLU A 98 -1.75 15.69 -12.48
N ASN A 99 -1.98 16.64 -13.41
CA ASN A 99 -1.52 16.54 -14.79
C ASN A 99 0.01 16.64 -14.96
N ASP A 100 0.73 17.03 -13.90
CA ASP A 100 2.20 17.05 -13.89
C ASP A 100 2.79 15.68 -13.53
N VAL A 101 1.95 14.73 -13.09
CA VAL A 101 2.35 13.38 -12.70
C VAL A 101 2.07 12.40 -13.84
N SER A 102 3.08 11.63 -14.24
CA SER A 102 2.90 10.60 -15.27
C SER A 102 3.65 9.33 -14.93
N TYR A 103 2.94 8.20 -15.00
CA TYR A 103 3.53 6.87 -14.85
C TYR A 103 4.35 6.50 -16.09
N ILE A 104 5.51 5.88 -15.88
CA ILE A 104 6.37 5.38 -16.97
C ILE A 104 6.28 3.86 -17.06
N ARG A 105 6.71 3.15 -16.01
CA ARG A 105 6.79 1.68 -16.00
C ARG A 105 6.91 1.11 -14.61
N CYS A 106 6.62 -0.18 -14.47
CA CYS A 106 6.84 -0.98 -13.27
C CYS A 106 7.67 -2.22 -13.62
N SER A 107 8.75 -2.43 -12.88
CA SER A 107 9.68 -3.54 -13.06
C SER A 107 9.73 -4.41 -11.82
N VAL A 108 9.75 -5.73 -11.98
CA VAL A 108 10.00 -6.69 -10.88
C VAL A 108 11.51 -6.88 -10.74
N CYS A 109 12.02 -6.67 -9.54
CA CYS A 109 13.42 -6.75 -9.18
C CYS A 109 13.77 -8.10 -8.57
N ALA A 110 15.03 -8.53 -8.70
CA ALA A 110 15.49 -9.71 -7.99
C ALA A 110 15.43 -9.50 -6.48
N SER A 111 15.09 -10.56 -5.75
CA SER A 111 15.29 -10.60 -4.29
C SER A 111 16.68 -11.15 -4.00
N SER A 112 17.37 -10.56 -3.02
CA SER A 112 18.66 -11.06 -2.53
C SER A 112 18.53 -12.36 -1.70
N GLU A 113 17.31 -12.87 -1.48
CA GLU A 113 17.12 -14.18 -0.85
C GLU A 113 17.38 -15.33 -1.83
N LYS A 114 18.50 -16.02 -1.60
CA LYS A 114 18.79 -17.34 -2.16
C LYS A 114 17.81 -18.36 -1.54
N ALA A 115 16.69 -18.64 -2.21
CA ALA A 115 15.91 -19.86 -1.97
C ALA A 115 15.72 -20.60 -3.30
N PRO A 116 15.90 -21.94 -3.36
CA PRO A 116 15.89 -22.69 -4.62
C PRO A 116 14.50 -22.68 -5.25
N GLN A 117 14.40 -22.22 -6.50
CA GLN A 117 13.21 -22.36 -7.32
C GLN A 117 13.15 -23.80 -7.86
N THR A 118 12.24 -24.62 -7.35
CA THR A 118 11.77 -25.81 -8.06
C THR A 118 10.73 -25.36 -9.10
N PRO A 119 10.80 -25.80 -10.36
CA PRO A 119 9.79 -25.45 -11.36
C PRO A 119 8.52 -26.28 -11.07
N GLN A 120 7.42 -25.62 -10.71
CA GLN A 120 6.11 -26.28 -10.57
C GLN A 120 5.04 -25.50 -11.37
N PRO A 121 4.15 -26.19 -12.10
CA PRO A 121 3.31 -25.58 -13.13
C PRO A 121 2.17 -24.78 -12.53
N SER A 122 1.76 -23.77 -13.29
CA SER A 122 0.67 -22.82 -13.11
C SER A 122 -0.48 -23.30 -12.19
N GLN A 123 -0.45 -22.81 -10.96
CA GLN A 123 -1.64 -22.62 -10.12
C GLN A 123 -1.70 -21.15 -9.73
N SER A 124 -2.81 -20.51 -10.11
CA SER A 124 -3.12 -19.11 -9.85
C SER A 124 -2.93 -18.79 -8.36
N PRO A 125 -2.14 -17.77 -7.98
CA PRO A 125 -1.98 -17.42 -6.58
C PRO A 125 -3.31 -16.85 -6.06
N GLN A 126 -3.86 -17.45 -5.00
CA GLN A 126 -4.97 -16.83 -4.25
C GLN A 126 -4.58 -15.37 -3.95
N SER A 127 -5.35 -14.44 -4.50
CA SER A 127 -5.17 -13.01 -4.24
C SER A 127 -5.45 -12.77 -2.75
N PRO A 128 -4.72 -11.91 -2.03
CA PRO A 128 -5.10 -11.49 -0.67
C PRO A 128 -6.55 -11.00 -0.58
N ALA A 129 -7.16 -10.60 -1.70
CA ALA A 129 -8.58 -10.34 -1.83
C ALA A 129 -9.50 -11.51 -1.45
N THR A 130 -9.11 -12.77 -1.71
CA THR A 130 -9.93 -13.93 -1.33
C THR A 130 -10.09 -14.09 0.17
N ARG A 131 -9.27 -13.40 0.98
CA ARG A 131 -9.46 -13.36 2.44
C ARG A 131 -10.70 -12.58 2.84
N PHE A 132 -11.19 -11.66 2.01
CA PHE A 132 -12.45 -10.98 2.24
C PHE A 132 -13.67 -11.79 1.80
N GLN A 133 -13.48 -12.78 0.90
CA GLN A 133 -14.56 -13.60 0.37
C GLN A 133 -15.42 -14.19 1.49
N GLY A 134 -16.74 -14.07 1.33
CA GLY A 134 -17.71 -14.75 2.18
C GLY A 134 -18.59 -13.79 2.98
N THR A 135 -19.17 -14.33 4.06
CA THR A 135 -20.15 -13.63 4.88
C THR A 135 -19.55 -13.29 6.23
N TRP A 136 -19.79 -12.06 6.67
CA TRP A 136 -19.28 -11.52 7.93
C TRP A 136 -20.42 -10.92 8.73
N ALA A 137 -20.49 -11.19 10.02
CA ALA A 137 -21.56 -10.66 10.86
C ALA A 137 -21.01 -10.00 12.13
N GLY A 138 -21.64 -8.91 12.54
CA GLY A 138 -21.28 -8.20 13.76
C GLY A 138 -22.37 -7.24 14.20
N THR A 139 -22.19 -6.67 15.38
CA THR A 139 -23.08 -5.62 15.91
C THR A 139 -22.40 -4.28 15.75
N GLY A 140 -22.99 -3.40 14.95
CA GLY A 140 -22.47 -2.05 14.74
C GLY A 140 -23.16 -1.04 15.65
N THR A 141 -22.37 -0.17 16.26
CA THR A 141 -22.83 0.88 17.17
C THR A 141 -22.60 2.24 16.54
N ASN A 142 -23.61 3.11 16.53
CA ASN A 142 -23.46 4.48 16.05
C ASN A 142 -23.05 5.46 17.16
N SER A 143 -22.78 6.71 16.80
CA SER A 143 -22.45 7.81 17.73
C SER A 143 -23.55 8.15 18.75
N PHE A 144 -24.76 7.58 18.61
CA PHE A 144 -25.87 7.71 19.55
C PHE A 144 -26.06 6.46 20.42
N PHE A 145 -25.06 5.56 20.45
CA PHE A 145 -25.08 4.28 21.18
C PHE A 145 -26.20 3.31 20.75
N LEU A 146 -26.78 3.50 19.56
CA LEU A 146 -27.74 2.57 19.00
C LEU A 146 -27.00 1.44 18.29
N SER A 147 -27.28 0.22 18.73
CA SER A 147 -26.67 -1.00 18.21
C SER A 147 -27.62 -1.74 17.27
N LYS A 148 -27.12 -2.15 16.10
CA LYS A 148 -27.86 -3.04 15.18
C LYS A 148 -26.95 -4.14 14.65
N LYS A 149 -27.52 -5.35 14.50
CA LYS A 149 -26.86 -6.45 13.78
C LYS A 149 -26.68 -6.06 12.32
N ARG A 150 -25.52 -6.40 11.78
CA ARG A 150 -25.10 -6.17 10.40
C ARG A 150 -24.52 -7.46 9.84
N VAL A 151 -24.84 -7.75 8.60
CA VAL A 151 -24.24 -8.86 7.84
C VAL A 151 -23.68 -8.29 6.54
N LEU A 152 -22.41 -8.54 6.29
CA LEU A 152 -21.69 -8.11 5.10
C LEU A 152 -21.38 -9.33 4.24
N HIS A 153 -21.94 -9.39 3.05
CA HIS A 153 -21.60 -10.38 2.04
C HIS A 153 -20.61 -9.76 1.06
N ILE A 154 -19.44 -10.39 0.91
CA ILE A 154 -18.38 -9.95 0.00
C ILE A 154 -18.14 -11.05 -1.01
N ASP A 155 -18.36 -10.73 -2.28
CA ASP A 155 -18.06 -11.60 -3.41
C ASP A 155 -16.94 -10.98 -4.25
N VAL A 156 -15.74 -11.56 -4.17
CA VAL A 156 -14.53 -11.08 -4.82
C VAL A 156 -14.61 -11.38 -6.31
N THR A 157 -14.81 -10.34 -7.10
CA THR A 157 -14.97 -10.41 -8.55
C THR A 157 -13.66 -10.30 -9.32
N GLY A 158 -12.59 -9.87 -8.64
CA GLY A 158 -11.27 -9.70 -9.24
C GLY A 158 -10.17 -9.50 -8.19
N PRO A 159 -8.91 -9.32 -8.61
CA PRO A 159 -7.77 -9.24 -7.69
C PRO A 159 -7.90 -8.14 -6.63
N ASN A 160 -8.58 -7.04 -6.97
CA ASN A 160 -8.79 -5.86 -6.13
C ASN A 160 -10.27 -5.40 -6.11
N SER A 161 -11.21 -6.20 -6.58
CA SER A 161 -12.61 -5.80 -6.73
C SER A 161 -13.55 -6.81 -6.12
N ALA A 162 -14.65 -6.33 -5.54
CA ALA A 162 -15.71 -7.17 -5.00
C ALA A 162 -17.09 -6.54 -5.20
N ASN A 163 -18.10 -7.39 -5.33
CA ASN A 163 -19.49 -7.02 -5.08
C ASN A 163 -19.75 -7.13 -3.58
N VAL A 164 -20.46 -6.16 -3.02
CA VAL A 164 -20.73 -6.11 -1.58
C VAL A 164 -22.22 -5.95 -1.34
N GLN A 165 -22.76 -6.65 -0.34
CA GLN A 165 -24.11 -6.44 0.15
C GLN A 165 -24.08 -6.29 1.67
N LEU A 166 -24.68 -5.21 2.17
CA LEU A 166 -24.88 -4.99 3.60
C LEU A 166 -26.34 -5.28 3.95
N GLU A 167 -26.58 -6.26 4.80
CA GLU A 167 -27.88 -6.47 5.45
C GLU A 167 -27.90 -5.75 6.81
N ILE A 168 -28.91 -4.91 7.01
CA ILE A 168 -29.14 -4.21 8.28
C ILE A 168 -30.63 -4.09 8.55
N GLY A 169 -31.09 -4.66 9.67
CA GLY A 169 -32.49 -4.58 10.08
C GLY A 169 -33.49 -5.14 9.06
N GLY A 170 -33.08 -6.15 8.28
CA GLY A 170 -33.89 -6.77 7.23
C GLY A 170 -33.85 -6.06 5.86
N GLU A 171 -33.15 -4.92 5.75
CA GLU A 171 -32.89 -4.26 4.47
C GLU A 171 -31.55 -4.72 3.90
N VAL A 172 -31.51 -5.03 2.61
CA VAL A 172 -30.27 -5.35 1.86
C VAL A 172 -29.86 -4.15 1.03
N ILE A 173 -28.65 -3.65 1.28
CA ILE A 173 -28.06 -2.50 0.61
C ILE A 173 -26.90 -2.99 -0.27
N PRO A 174 -27.06 -3.02 -1.60
CA PRO A 174 -25.98 -3.42 -2.50
C PRO A 174 -24.90 -2.34 -2.60
N GLY A 175 -23.70 -2.74 -2.96
CA GLY A 175 -22.55 -1.88 -3.19
C GLY A 175 -21.40 -2.59 -3.88
N THR A 176 -20.30 -1.87 -4.03
CA THR A 176 -19.05 -2.37 -4.61
C THR A 176 -17.89 -2.15 -3.64
N GLY A 177 -16.84 -2.95 -3.78
CA GLY A 177 -15.66 -2.91 -2.95
C GLY A 177 -14.38 -2.87 -3.77
N GLU A 178 -13.43 -2.03 -3.34
CA GLU A 178 -12.07 -1.95 -3.84
C GLU A 178 -11.12 -2.46 -2.73
N ILE A 179 -10.33 -3.49 -3.03
CA ILE A 179 -9.49 -4.19 -2.06
C ILE A 179 -8.04 -3.74 -2.21
N HIS A 180 -7.46 -3.28 -1.11
CA HIS A 180 -6.07 -2.86 -0.99
C HIS A 180 -5.45 -3.51 0.25
N GLY A 181 -4.75 -4.62 0.05
CA GLY A 181 -4.08 -5.36 1.13
C GLY A 181 -5.05 -5.98 2.14
N ASP A 182 -5.04 -5.46 3.37
CA ASP A 182 -5.92 -5.86 4.47
C ASP A 182 -7.14 -4.95 4.63
N VAL A 183 -7.36 -4.01 3.71
CA VAL A 183 -8.50 -3.10 3.73
C VAL A 183 -9.35 -3.29 2.47
N ILE A 184 -10.67 -3.30 2.63
CA ILE A 184 -11.63 -3.13 1.54
C ILE A 184 -12.38 -1.81 1.73
N SER A 185 -12.33 -0.94 0.73
CA SER A 185 -13.09 0.31 0.64
C SER A 185 -14.41 0.01 -0.06
N ILE A 186 -15.53 0.30 0.59
CA ILE A 186 -16.87 -0.10 0.16
C ILE A 186 -17.70 1.14 -0.17
N ARG A 187 -18.31 1.16 -1.35
CA ARG A 187 -19.31 2.15 -1.74
C ARG A 187 -20.67 1.45 -1.81
N LEU A 188 -21.52 1.71 -0.82
CA LEU A 188 -22.88 1.20 -0.78
C LEU A 188 -23.82 2.17 -1.53
N SER A 189 -24.90 1.63 -2.08
CA SER A 189 -26.01 2.44 -2.57
C SER A 189 -26.54 3.36 -1.45
N ARG A 190 -27.19 4.47 -1.84
CA ARG A 190 -27.64 5.55 -0.94
C ARG A 190 -26.53 6.47 -0.41
N GLY A 191 -25.34 6.45 -1.03
CA GLY A 191 -24.25 7.39 -0.73
C GLY A 191 -23.51 7.07 0.57
N ILE A 192 -23.59 5.83 1.05
CA ILE A 192 -22.90 5.37 2.26
C ILE A 192 -21.52 4.87 1.85
N THR A 193 -20.49 5.39 2.50
CA THR A 193 -19.11 4.91 2.35
C THR A 193 -18.74 4.07 3.57
N ALA A 194 -18.09 2.94 3.35
CA ALA A 194 -17.61 2.09 4.43
C ALA A 194 -16.22 1.55 4.13
N SER A 195 -15.53 1.08 5.16
CA SER A 195 -14.30 0.33 5.06
C SER A 195 -14.38 -0.90 5.95
N ALA A 196 -13.72 -1.99 5.54
CA ALA A 196 -13.48 -3.12 6.41
C ALA A 196 -12.00 -3.48 6.39
N THR A 197 -11.41 -3.64 7.57
CA THR A 197 -10.00 -3.99 7.76
C THR A 197 -9.92 -5.37 8.40
N LEU A 198 -9.16 -6.28 7.80
CA LEU A 198 -8.86 -7.57 8.42
C LEU A 198 -8.00 -7.34 9.67
N THR A 199 -8.52 -7.74 10.82
CA THR A 199 -7.80 -7.72 12.11
C THR A 199 -7.29 -9.12 12.49
N GLY A 200 -7.79 -10.15 11.82
CA GLY A 200 -7.34 -11.53 11.95
C GLY A 200 -7.81 -12.39 10.76
N GLN A 201 -7.59 -13.71 10.83
CA GLN A 201 -8.01 -14.63 9.75
C GLN A 201 -9.54 -14.67 9.55
N ASN A 202 -10.30 -14.50 10.65
CA ASN A 202 -11.75 -14.60 10.70
C ASN A 202 -12.40 -13.39 11.38
N GLU A 203 -11.67 -12.28 11.48
CA GLU A 203 -12.17 -11.06 12.11
C GLU A 203 -11.90 -9.86 11.20
N LEU A 204 -12.90 -8.99 11.08
CA LEU A 204 -12.77 -7.69 10.45
C LEU A 204 -13.29 -6.58 11.36
N ARG A 205 -12.65 -5.42 11.27
CA ARG A 205 -13.15 -4.16 11.79
C ARG A 205 -13.85 -3.43 10.65
N TYR A 206 -15.14 -3.19 10.80
CA TYR A 206 -15.97 -2.47 9.85
C TYR A 206 -16.26 -1.06 10.36
N GLU A 207 -16.11 -0.08 9.49
CA GLU A 207 -16.46 1.32 9.76
C GLU A 207 -17.30 1.86 8.61
N ALA A 208 -18.36 2.61 8.91
CA ALA A 208 -19.20 3.23 7.90
C ALA A 208 -19.50 4.68 8.25
N SER A 209 -19.51 5.53 7.24
CA SER A 209 -19.88 6.93 7.30
C SER A 209 -21.05 7.23 6.34
N GLY A 210 -22.03 7.94 6.88
CA GLY A 210 -23.22 8.43 6.19
C GLY A 210 -23.79 9.62 6.97
N THR A 211 -25.02 9.53 7.46
CA THR A 211 -25.59 10.52 8.42
C THR A 211 -24.99 10.44 9.83
N GLY A 212 -24.08 9.49 10.06
CA GLY A 212 -23.32 9.31 11.29
C GLY A 212 -22.21 8.28 11.05
N THR A 213 -21.36 8.08 12.06
CA THR A 213 -20.33 7.04 12.04
C THR A 213 -20.83 5.79 12.74
N VAL A 214 -20.49 4.63 12.19
CA VAL A 214 -20.75 3.33 12.79
C VAL A 214 -19.48 2.51 12.76
N THR A 215 -19.17 1.87 13.87
CA THR A 215 -18.09 0.89 13.96
C THR A 215 -18.64 -0.46 14.39
N ALA A 216 -18.06 -1.54 13.88
CA ALA A 216 -18.38 -2.90 14.25
C ALA A 216 -17.13 -3.78 14.17
N THR A 217 -17.01 -4.75 15.08
CA THR A 217 -16.18 -5.93 14.84
C THR A 217 -17.09 -7.00 14.27
N MET A 218 -16.72 -7.59 13.12
CA MET A 218 -17.47 -8.67 12.49
C MET A 218 -16.62 -9.93 12.43
N THR A 219 -17.26 -11.07 12.60
CA THR A 219 -16.65 -12.40 12.48
C THR A 219 -17.16 -13.11 11.25
N ARG A 220 -16.28 -13.88 10.62
CA ARG A 220 -16.64 -14.75 9.49
C ARG A 220 -17.71 -15.76 9.93
N GLN A 221 -18.71 -15.97 9.09
CA GLN A 221 -19.76 -16.98 9.28
C GLN A 221 -19.42 -18.28 8.54
#